data_AF-A0AAC9P078-F1
#
_entry.id   AF-A0AAC9P078-F1
#
_cell.length_a   1.000
_cell.length_b   1.000
_cell.length_c   1.000
_cell.angle_alpha   90.00
_cell.angle_beta   90.00
_cell.angle_gamma   90.00
#
_symmetry.space_group_name_H-M   'P 1'
#
loop_
_entity.id
_entity.type
_entity.pdbx_description
1 polymer ?
#
loop_
_entity_poly.entity_id
_entity_poly.type
_entity_poly.pdbx_seq_one_letter_code
_entity_poly.pdbx_strand_id
1 'polypeptide(L)'
;MAAAFLRSPVDLSVNAILVNTGERLVLVDAGTGTLLGPTPGRLPSALMASGYSPDRVDDVVLTHVHTDHSGSLVVDGGRSSPMPPSTPTAATSTTG
;
A
#
# COMPACT_ATOMS: atom_id res chain seq x y z
N MET A 1 10.27 3.80 -35.99
CA MET A 1 9.91 3.68 -34.57
C MET A 1 10.61 2.40 -34.07
N ALA A 2 11.61 2.50 -33.21
CA ALA A 2 12.34 1.33 -32.72
C ALA A 2 11.37 0.43 -31.95
N ALA A 3 11.39 -0.88 -32.21
CA ALA A 3 10.63 -1.84 -31.42
C ALA A 3 11.12 -1.76 -29.97
N ALA A 4 10.22 -1.51 -29.02
CA ALA A 4 10.55 -1.66 -27.61
C ALA A 4 11.02 -3.10 -27.38
N PHE A 5 12.09 -3.31 -26.60
CA PHE A 5 12.65 -4.64 -26.28
C PHE A 5 11.74 -5.49 -25.36
N LEU A 6 10.42 -5.31 -25.48
CA LEU A 6 9.40 -5.98 -24.70
C LEU A 6 8.71 -7.01 -25.59
N ARG A 7 8.44 -8.19 -25.03
CA ARG A 7 7.66 -9.24 -25.69
C ARG A 7 6.32 -9.35 -24.98
N SER A 8 5.25 -9.63 -25.72
CA SER A 8 3.93 -9.87 -25.14
C SER A 8 3.81 -11.32 -24.66
N PRO A 9 3.24 -11.59 -23.47
CA PRO A 9 2.75 -10.62 -22.49
C PRO A 9 3.88 -9.86 -21.78
N VAL A 10 3.62 -8.59 -21.44
CA VAL A 10 4.56 -7.74 -20.69
C VAL A 10 4.25 -7.81 -19.21
N ASP A 11 5.25 -8.09 -18.40
CA ASP A 11 5.13 -8.01 -16.94
C ASP A 11 5.11 -6.54 -16.50
N LEU A 12 4.00 -6.13 -15.88
CA LEU A 12 3.81 -4.80 -15.32
C LEU A 12 3.95 -4.86 -13.80
N SER A 13 4.73 -3.93 -13.25
CA SER A 13 4.83 -3.76 -11.80
C SER A 13 3.62 -2.99 -11.28
N VAL A 14 3.07 -3.45 -10.16
CA VAL A 14 2.09 -2.70 -9.37
C VAL A 14 2.82 -2.13 -8.16
N ASN A 15 2.86 -0.80 -8.08
CA ASN A 15 3.60 -0.08 -7.05
C ASN A 15 2.64 0.71 -6.16
N ALA A 16 3.08 0.93 -4.92
CA ALA A 16 2.45 1.85 -3.98
C ALA A 16 3.54 2.75 -3.39
N ILE A 17 3.15 3.93 -2.90
CA ILE A 17 4.09 4.89 -2.29
C ILE A 17 3.71 5.08 -0.83
N LEU A 18 4.69 4.90 0.06
CA LEU A 18 4.53 5.22 1.48
C LEU A 18 5.20 6.56 1.78
N VAL A 19 4.43 7.50 2.33
CA VAL A 19 4.90 8.84 2.70
C VAL A 19 4.81 8.97 4.22
N ASN A 20 5.97 9.11 4.86
CA ASN A 20 6.04 9.49 6.27
C ASN A 20 6.28 11.01 6.37
N THR A 21 5.32 11.73 6.91
CA THR A 21 5.37 13.19 7.11
C THR A 21 5.96 13.60 8.46
N GLY A 22 6.30 12.64 9.32
CA GLY A 22 6.66 12.85 10.73
C GLY A 22 5.45 12.81 11.66
N GLU A 23 4.29 13.26 11.20
CA GLU A 23 3.03 13.25 11.97
C GLU A 23 2.08 12.15 11.53
N ARG A 24 2.09 11.83 10.23
CA ARG A 24 1.23 10.83 9.60
C ARG A 24 1.98 9.95 8.63
N LEU A 25 1.52 8.71 8.52
CA LEU A 25 1.93 7.72 7.55
C LEU A 25 0.84 7.55 6.49
N VAL A 26 1.07 8.06 5.29
CA VAL A 26 0.11 8.05 4.18
C VAL A 26 0.53 7.03 3.14
N LEU A 27 -0.38 6.15 2.75
CA LEU A 27 -0.18 5.18 1.68
C LEU A 27 -0.91 5.63 0.41
N VAL A 28 -0.18 5.80 -0.69
CA VAL A 28 -0.75 6.04 -2.02
C VAL A 28 -0.86 4.71 -2.76
N ASP A 29 -2.10 4.35 -3.07
CA ASP A 29 -2.55 3.05 -3.60
C ASP A 29 -2.33 1.85 -2.67
N ALA A 30 -3.27 0.90 -2.72
CA ALA A 30 -3.31 -0.28 -1.85
C ALA A 30 -3.01 -1.59 -2.60
N GLY A 31 -2.61 -1.54 -3.87
CA GLY A 31 -2.25 -2.74 -4.63
C GLY A 31 -3.43 -3.66 -4.95
N THR A 32 -3.10 -4.87 -5.42
CA THR A 32 -4.06 -5.80 -6.05
C THR A 32 -4.92 -6.63 -5.10
N GLY A 33 -4.53 -6.75 -3.82
CA GLY A 33 -5.07 -7.78 -2.93
C GLY A 33 -4.96 -9.17 -3.57
N THR A 34 -6.08 -9.90 -3.57
CA THR A 34 -6.25 -11.20 -4.25
C THR A 34 -7.04 -11.09 -5.57
N LEU A 35 -7.38 -9.87 -6.02
CA LEU A 35 -8.34 -9.66 -7.11
C LEU A 35 -7.77 -9.88 -8.52
N LEU A 36 -6.45 -9.88 -8.69
CA LEU A 36 -5.78 -10.04 -9.99
C LEU A 36 -5.01 -11.36 -10.15
N GLY A 37 -5.36 -12.37 -9.35
CA GLY A 37 -4.82 -13.72 -9.48
C GLY A 37 -4.54 -14.39 -8.15
N PRO A 38 -4.11 -15.67 -8.17
CA PRO A 38 -3.88 -16.45 -6.96
C PRO A 38 -2.66 -15.97 -6.16
N THR A 39 -1.77 -15.19 -6.79
CA THR A 39 -0.63 -14.60 -6.10
C THR A 39 -1.10 -13.36 -5.34
N PRO A 40 -1.09 -13.37 -4.00
CA PRO A 40 -1.45 -12.19 -3.23
C PRO A 40 -0.48 -11.04 -3.55
N GLY A 41 -1.02 -9.81 -3.59
CA GLY A 41 -0.22 -8.61 -3.71
C GLY A 41 0.90 -8.56 -2.66
N ARG A 42 2.09 -8.11 -3.06
CA ARG A 42 3.28 -8.06 -2.18
C ARG A 42 3.31 -6.86 -1.24
N LEU A 43 2.25 -6.06 -1.22
CA LEU A 43 2.22 -4.79 -0.49
C LEU A 43 2.41 -4.96 1.03
N PRO A 44 1.70 -5.88 1.73
CA PRO A 44 1.90 -6.05 3.17
C PRO A 44 3.34 -6.44 3.52
N SER A 45 3.94 -7.34 2.74
CA SER A 45 5.34 -7.74 2.93
C SER A 45 6.32 -6.60 2.62
N ALA A 46 6.03 -5.77 1.62
CA ALA A 46 6.87 -4.62 1.26
C ALA A 46 6.82 -3.53 2.34
N LEU A 47 5.65 -3.27 2.92
CA LEU A 47 5.50 -2.37 4.07
C LEU A 47 6.34 -2.86 5.24
N MET A 48 6.20 -4.13 5.63
CA MET A 48 6.99 -4.69 6.74
C MET A 48 8.50 -4.62 6.47
N ALA A 49 8.93 -4.92 5.25
CA ALA A 49 10.34 -4.79 4.86
C ALA A 49 10.84 -3.34 4.88
N SER A 50 9.95 -2.35 4.73
CA SER A 50 10.27 -0.91 4.88
C SER A 50 10.27 -0.42 6.33
N GLY A 51 9.98 -1.30 7.31
CA GLY A 51 9.98 -0.97 8.73
C GLY A 51 8.63 -0.52 9.28
N TYR A 52 7.55 -0.62 8.51
CA TYR A 52 6.20 -0.23 8.93
C TYR A 52 5.25 -1.41 8.86
N SER A 53 4.47 -1.64 9.91
CA SER A 53 3.38 -2.61 9.83
C SER A 53 2.16 -1.97 9.14
N PRO A 54 1.33 -2.75 8.41
CA PRO A 54 0.18 -2.20 7.71
C PRO A 54 -0.78 -1.43 8.61
N ASP A 55 -0.93 -1.82 9.89
CA ASP A 55 -1.74 -1.19 10.95
C ASP A 55 -1.24 0.18 11.43
N ARG A 56 -0.10 0.66 10.92
CA ARG A 56 0.45 2.00 11.19
C ARG A 56 0.08 3.05 10.16
N VAL A 57 -0.51 2.67 9.03
CA VAL A 57 -0.92 3.59 7.96
C VAL A 57 -2.15 4.38 8.42
N ASP A 58 -2.07 5.70 8.44
CA ASP A 58 -3.14 6.56 8.92
C ASP A 58 -4.18 6.82 7.83
N ASP A 59 -3.70 7.12 6.64
CA ASP A 59 -4.51 7.52 5.50
C ASP A 59 -4.13 6.69 4.27
N VAL A 60 -5.14 6.27 3.49
CA VAL A 60 -4.94 5.66 2.18
C VAL A 60 -5.52 6.58 1.12
N VAL A 61 -4.68 7.02 0.18
CA VAL A 61 -5.06 7.85 -0.96
C VAL A 61 -5.02 6.98 -2.21
N LEU A 62 -6.18 6.78 -2.83
CA LEU A 62 -6.25 6.09 -4.12
C LEU A 62 -6.05 7.09 -5.25
N THR A 63 -5.14 6.77 -6.17
CA THR A 63 -5.02 7.52 -7.43
C THR A 63 -6.28 7.37 -8.28
N HIS A 64 -6.83 6.16 -8.31
CA HIS A 64 -8.12 5.80 -8.90
C HIS A 64 -8.58 4.43 -8.37
N VAL A 65 -9.75 3.95 -8.80
CA VAL A 65 -10.43 2.78 -8.19
C VAL A 65 -10.41 1.55 -9.10
N HIS A 66 -9.28 1.29 -9.77
CA HIS A 66 -9.07 -0.02 -10.40
C HIS A 66 -8.55 -1.05 -9.40
N THR A 67 -8.77 -2.33 -9.70
CA THR A 67 -8.46 -3.46 -8.81
C THR A 67 -6.98 -3.56 -8.47
N ASP A 68 -6.09 -3.07 -9.31
CA ASP A 68 -4.65 -2.99 -9.06
C ASP A 68 -4.23 -1.90 -8.06
N HIS A 69 -5.15 -0.99 -7.71
CA HIS A 69 -4.91 0.08 -6.75
C HIS A 69 -5.77 -0.07 -5.50
N SER A 70 -7.01 -0.54 -5.62
CA SER A 70 -7.95 -0.64 -4.50
C SER A 70 -8.13 -2.06 -3.96
N GLY A 71 -7.49 -3.06 -4.57
CA GLY A 71 -7.82 -4.47 -4.35
C GLY A 71 -7.57 -4.95 -2.92
N SER A 72 -6.53 -4.46 -2.24
CA SER A 72 -6.28 -4.84 -0.84
C SER A 72 -7.22 -4.16 0.17
N LEU A 73 -8.10 -3.27 -0.26
CA LEU A 73 -9.12 -2.64 0.62
C LEU A 73 -10.44 -3.43 0.63
N VAL A 74 -10.55 -4.49 -0.17
CA VAL A 74 -11.74 -5.33 -0.23
C VAL A 74 -11.53 -6.54 0.70
N VAL A 75 -12.45 -6.73 1.65
CA VAL A 75 -12.52 -7.94 2.49
C VAL A 75 -13.81 -8.67 2.13
N ASP A 76 -13.76 -10.00 1.96
CA ASP A 76 -14.91 -10.83 1.58
C ASP A 76 -16.13 -10.54 2.49
N GLY A 77 -17.11 -9.82 1.92
CA GLY A 77 -18.40 -9.50 2.57
C GLY A 77 -18.39 -8.40 3.63
N GLY A 78 -17.28 -7.69 3.85
CA GLY A 78 -17.18 -6.65 4.90
C GLY A 78 -16.27 -5.48 4.52
N ARG A 79 -16.56 -4.30 5.08
CA ARG A 79 -15.66 -3.15 4.99
C ARG A 79 -14.29 -3.54 5.57
N SER A 80 -13.19 -3.28 4.87
CA SER A 80 -11.90 -3.12 5.56
C SER A 80 -12.13 -2.10 6.67
N SER A 81 -11.90 -2.47 7.93
CA SER A 81 -12.11 -1.51 9.02
C SER A 81 -11.31 -0.25 8.70
N PRO A 82 -11.90 0.95 8.73
CA PRO A 82 -11.11 2.16 8.64
C PRO A 82 -10.08 2.10 9.77
N MET A 83 -8.85 2.40 9.44
CA MET A 83 -7.81 2.64 10.42
C MET A 83 -8.34 3.62 11.47
N PRO A 84 -8.25 3.29 12.77
CA PRO A 84 -8.54 4.27 13.79
C PRO A 84 -7.57 5.45 13.61
N PRO A 85 -8.02 6.71 13.78
CA PRO A 85 -7.12 7.85 13.67
C PRO A 85 -5.98 7.67 14.68
N SER A 86 -4.74 7.71 14.20
CA SER A 86 -3.60 7.72 15.10
C SER A 86 -3.62 9.00 15.92
N THR A 87 -3.68 8.84 17.24
CA THR A 87 -3.27 9.91 18.14
C THR A 87 -1.77 10.13 17.94
N PRO A 88 -1.29 11.37 17.74
CA PRO A 88 0.13 11.63 17.60
C PRO A 88 0.84 11.22 18.90
N THR A 89 1.60 10.12 18.84
CA THR A 89 2.51 9.77 19.94
C THR A 89 3.72 10.70 19.79
N ALA A 90 3.88 11.60 20.76
CA ALA A 90 5.09 12.39 20.87
C ALA A 90 6.27 11.42 21.08
N ALA A 91 7.18 11.36 20.11
CA ALA A 91 8.44 10.66 20.28
C ALA A 91 9.28 11.43 21.31
N THR A 92 9.22 11.04 22.58
CA THR A 92 10.19 11.46 23.58
C THR A 92 11.56 10.91 23.20
N SER A 93 12.44 11.80 22.72
CA SER A 93 13.86 11.54 22.58
C SER A 93 14.49 11.40 23.96
N THR A 94 14.79 10.18 24.38
CA THR A 94 15.71 9.94 25.49
C THR A 94 16.99 9.38 24.92
N THR A 95 17.95 10.27 24.65
CA THR A 95 19.36 9.89 24.57
C THR A 95 20.01 10.37 25.85
N GLY A 96 20.37 9.42 26.70
CA GLY A 96 21.40 9.56 27.73
C GLY A 96 22.67 8.87 27.29
#